data_AF-A0A2V9ND23-F1
#
_entry.id   AF-A0A2V9ND23-F1
#
_cell.length_a   1.000
_cell.length_b   1.000
_cell.length_c   1.000
_cell.angle_alpha   90.00
_cell.angle_beta   90.00
_cell.angle_gamma   90.00
#
_symmetry.space_group_name_H-M   'P 1'
#
loop_
_entity.id
_entity.type
_entity.pdbx_description
1 polymer ?
#
loop_
_entity_poly.entity_id
_entity_poly.type
_entity_poly.pdbx_seq_one_letter_code
_entity_poly.pdbx_strand_id
1 'polypeptide(L)' 'RRGTDVIKALALGANGVLIGRPYLYGLAADGQNGVTRVLQILQREFLMAMALAGRSSIKQIDRTVLWE' A
#
# COMPACT_ATOMS: atom_id res chain seq x y z
N ARG A 1 5.03 5.49 -4.92
CA ARG A 1 4.93 4.10 -4.40
C ARG A 1 4.83 4.19 -2.89
N ARG A 2 3.66 4.57 -2.42
CA ARG A 2 3.32 4.78 -1.00
C ARG A 2 2.07 3.98 -0.65
N GLY A 3 1.79 3.82 0.64
CA GLY A 3 0.53 3.24 1.12
C GLY A 3 -0.73 3.94 0.58
N THR A 4 -0.68 5.26 0.35
CA THR A 4 -1.79 6.03 -0.24
C THR A 4 -2.06 5.69 -1.70
N ASP A 5 -1.05 5.24 -2.47
CA ASP A 5 -1.26 4.76 -3.84
C ASP A 5 -2.15 3.50 -3.84
N VAL A 6 -2.00 2.64 -2.81
CA VAL A 6 -2.80 1.42 -2.63
C VAL A 6 -4.26 1.78 -2.33
N ILE A 7 -4.50 2.70 -1.39
CA ILE A 7 -5.86 3.14 -1.06
C ILE A 7 -6.57 3.74 -2.28
N LYS A 8 -5.88 4.57 -3.06
CA LYS A 8 -6.47 5.16 -4.28
C LYS A 8 -6.85 4.09 -5.29
N ALA A 9 -6.00 3.10 -5.51
CA ALA A 9 -6.30 2.00 -6.43
C ALA A 9 -7.52 1.19 -5.97
N LEU A 10 -7.59 0.85 -4.68
CA LEU A 10 -8.74 0.13 -4.10
C LEU A 10 -10.03 0.96 -4.18
N ALA A 11 -9.97 2.26 -3.88
CA ALA A 11 -11.10 3.19 -3.99
C ALA A 11 -11.63 3.32 -5.44
N LEU A 12 -10.75 3.13 -6.43
CA LEU A 12 -11.11 3.08 -7.85
C LEU A 12 -11.61 1.71 -8.32
N GLY A 13 -11.73 0.73 -7.42
CA GLY A 13 -12.33 -0.58 -7.70
C GLY A 13 -11.34 -1.73 -7.89
N ALA A 14 -10.04 -1.52 -7.65
CA ALA A 14 -9.08 -2.63 -7.68
C ALA A 14 -9.30 -3.59 -6.50
N ASN A 15 -9.08 -4.89 -6.71
CA ASN A 15 -9.06 -5.89 -5.61
C ASN A 15 -7.71 -5.98 -4.90
N GLY A 16 -6.65 -5.43 -5.50
CA GLY A 16 -5.28 -5.46 -4.99
C GLY A 16 -4.33 -4.74 -5.95
N VAL A 17 -3.08 -4.59 -5.52
CA VAL A 17 -2.03 -3.94 -6.32
C VAL A 17 -0.76 -4.79 -6.35
N LEU A 18 -0.04 -4.74 -7.47
CA LEU A 18 1.25 -5.40 -7.64
C LEU A 18 2.38 -4.37 -7.51
N ILE A 19 3.51 -4.80 -6.95
CA ILE A 19 4.75 -4.01 -6.92
C ILE A 19 5.82 -4.66 -7.78
N GLY A 20 6.50 -3.86 -8.61
CA GLY A 20 7.63 -4.30 -9.43
C GLY A 20 8.95 -3.87 -8.79
N ARG A 21 9.55 -2.80 -9.33
CA ARG A 21 10.86 -2.27 -8.91
C ARG A 21 11.13 -2.22 -7.38
N PRO A 22 10.20 -1.83 -6.49
CA PRO A 22 10.49 -1.75 -5.07
C PRO A 22 11.02 -3.04 -4.43
N TYR A 23 10.47 -4.21 -4.78
CA TYR A 23 10.97 -5.46 -4.18
C TYR A 23 12.37 -5.82 -4.73
N LEU A 24 12.66 -5.49 -6.00
CA LEU A 24 13.98 -5.67 -6.59
C LEU A 24 15.04 -4.81 -5.90
N TYR A 25 14.67 -3.58 -5.50
CA TYR A 25 15.57 -2.72 -4.73
C TYR A 25 15.85 -3.28 -3.34
N GLY A 26 14.82 -3.83 -2.66
CA GLY A 26 15.01 -4.55 -1.40
C GLY A 26 15.93 -5.76 -1.57
N LEU A 27 15.70 -6.55 -2.63
CA LEU A 27 16.51 -7.72 -2.96
C LEU A 27 17.99 -7.36 -3.18
N ALA A 28 18.26 -6.28 -3.92
CA ALA A 28 19.62 -5.81 -4.17
C ALA A 28 20.30 -5.24 -2.92
N ALA A 29 19.54 -4.70 -1.97
CA ALA A 29 20.08 -4.06 -0.77
C ALA A 29 20.45 -5.05 0.35
N ASP A 30 19.59 -6.05 0.62
CA ASP A 30 19.79 -6.99 1.73
C ASP A 30 19.05 -8.33 1.49
N GLY A 31 19.04 -8.79 0.23
CA GLY A 31 18.44 -10.07 -0.14
C GLY A 31 16.98 -10.21 0.32
N GLN A 32 16.65 -11.35 0.90
CA GLN A 32 15.31 -11.63 1.44
C GLN A 32 14.89 -10.63 2.54
N ASN A 33 15.82 -10.21 3.39
CA ASN A 33 15.52 -9.27 4.48
C ASN A 33 15.14 -7.90 3.93
N GLY A 34 15.83 -7.44 2.89
CA GLY A 34 15.50 -6.21 2.20
C GLY A 34 14.13 -6.26 1.51
N VAL A 35 13.78 -7.37 0.85
CA VAL A 35 12.42 -7.59 0.30
C VAL A 35 11.36 -7.52 1.41
N THR A 36 11.61 -8.23 2.51
CA THR A 36 10.72 -8.25 3.68
C THR A 36 10.51 -6.86 4.24
N ARG A 37 11.58 -6.07 4.35
CA ARG A 37 11.54 -4.70 4.85
C ARG A 37 10.71 -3.79 3.94
N VAL A 38 10.87 -3.91 2.62
CA VAL A 38 10.07 -3.15 1.65
C VAL A 38 8.57 -3.46 1.80
N LEU A 39 8.20 -4.74 1.91
CA LEU A 39 6.81 -5.15 2.11
C LEU A 39 6.24 -4.61 3.43
N GLN A 40 7.02 -4.68 4.52
CA GLN A 40 6.61 -4.15 5.83
C GLN A 40 6.42 -2.62 5.83
N ILE A 41 7.28 -1.88 5.11
CA ILE A 41 7.14 -0.42 4.98
C ILE A 41 5.84 -0.10 4.24
N LEU A 42 5.60 -0.75 3.10
CA LEU A 42 4.39 -0.54 2.31
C LEU A 42 3.11 -0.89 3.10
N GLN A 43 3.13 -2.01 3.83
CA GLN A 43 2.03 -2.42 4.69
C GLN A 43 1.76 -1.38 5.80
N ARG A 44 2.81 -0.89 6.47
CA ARG A 44 2.67 0.13 7.52
C ARG A 44 2.08 1.44 6.99
N GLU A 45 2.59 1.92 5.86
CA GLU A 45 2.06 3.13 5.22
C GLU A 45 0.59 2.94 4.79
N PHE A 46 0.24 1.75 4.28
CA PHE A 46 -1.14 1.43 3.89
C PHE A 46 -2.08 1.45 5.10
N LEU A 47 -1.72 0.77 6.19
CA LEU A 47 -2.51 0.76 7.43
C LEU A 47 -2.64 2.16 8.03
N MET A 48 -1.56 2.95 8.01
CA MET A 48 -1.58 4.34 8.48
C MET A 48 -2.55 5.19 7.65
N ALA A 49 -2.51 5.06 6.32
CA ALA A 49 -3.41 5.79 5.44
C ALA A 49 -4.88 5.36 5.64
N MET A 50 -5.15 4.09 5.91
CA MET A 50 -6.50 3.60 6.23
C MET A 50 -7.00 4.20 7.56
N ALA A 51 -6.15 4.20 8.58
CA ALA A 51 -6.48 4.78 9.89
C ALA A 51 -6.79 6.28 9.77
N LEU A 52 -5.96 7.04 9.04
CA LEU A 52 -6.16 8.47 8.82
C LEU A 52 -7.41 8.78 7.97
N ALA A 53 -7.79 7.87 7.06
CA ALA A 53 -9.01 7.98 6.26
C ALA A 53 -10.26 7.43 6.98
N GLY A 54 -10.15 6.98 8.23
CA GLY A 54 -11.27 6.43 9.00
C GLY A 54 -11.83 5.13 8.42
N ARG A 55 -10.99 4.29 7.81
CA ARG A 55 -11.35 2.96 7.26
C ARG A 55 -10.73 1.86 8.11
N SER A 56 -11.56 1.11 8.83
CA SER A 56 -11.10 0.01 9.70
C SER A 56 -11.00 -1.34 8.97
N SER A 57 -11.55 -1.43 7.75
CA SER A 57 -11.40 -2.61 6.90
C SER A 57 -11.29 -2.23 5.43
N ILE A 58 -10.67 -3.11 4.63
CA ILE A 58 -10.52 -2.94 3.19
C ILE A 58 -11.88 -2.79 2.50
N LYS A 59 -12.93 -3.45 3.01
CA LYS A 59 -14.30 -3.39 2.48
C LYS A 59 -14.93 -2.00 2.59
N GLN A 60 -14.38 -1.12 3.44
CA GLN A 60 -14.86 0.26 3.62
C GLN A 60 -14.11 1.26 2.72
N ILE A 61 -13.13 0.81 1.93
CA ILE A 61 -12.42 1.70 1.01
C ILE A 61 -13.30 1.90 -0.22
N ASP A 62 -13.77 3.13 -0.41
CA ASP A 62 -14.62 3.55 -1.51
C ASP A 62 -14.17 4.93 -2.04
N ARG A 63 -14.87 5.47 -3.04
CA ARG A 63 -14.49 6.73 -3.70
C ARG A 63 -14.45 7.96 -2.79
N THR A 64 -15.08 7.93 -1.61
CA THR A 64 -15.12 9.09 -0.69
C THR A 64 -13.76 9.40 -0.06
N VAL A 65 -12.77 8.50 -0.19
CA VAL A 65 -11.38 8.75 0.23
C VAL A 65 -10.57 9.54 -0.81
N LEU A 66 -11.16 9.81 -1.98
CA LEU A 66 -10.57 10.61 -3.04
C LEU A 66 -11.11 12.04 -2.95
N TRP A 67 -10.23 13.02 -3.20
CA TRP A 67 -10.65 14.39 -3.42
C TRP A 67 -11.01 14.57 -4.90
N GLU A 68 -12.03 15.38 -5.19
CA GLU A 68 -12.47 15.74 -6.55
C GLU A 68 -11.79 17.01 -7.04
#